data_AF-W2SBJ9-F1
#
_entry.id   AF-W2SBJ9-F1
#
_cell.length_a   1.000
_cell.length_b   1.000
_cell.length_c   1.000
_cell.angle_alpha   90.00
_cell.angle_beta   90.00
_cell.angle_gamma   90.00
#
_symmetry.space_group_name_H-M   'P 1'
#
loop_
_entity.id
_entity.type
_entity.pdbx_description
1 polymer ?
#
loop_
_entity_poly.entity_id
_entity_poly.type
_entity_poly.pdbx_seq_one_letter_code
_entity_poly.pdbx_strand_id
1 'polypeptide(L)'
;MFTESADGPDNSMIKHFSKECLQAALRHLDDRLAANKWLAAGEFTLADILTVFIITTQRYFGPQVSLKGFGNLLRWLGDCTARLAYQRVMQKGDLVLDRPDAPEVSLLAAGGTKSSQWKN
;
A
#
# COMPACT_ATOMS: atom_id res chain seq x y z
N MET A 1 9.88 -4.44 6.03
CA MET A 1 11.23 -5.06 5.94
C MET A 1 12.01 -4.26 4.92
N PHE A 2 13.06 -3.54 5.37
CA PHE A 2 13.87 -2.66 4.53
C PHE A 2 14.90 -3.49 3.76
N THR A 3 14.52 -3.95 2.56
CA THR A 3 15.36 -4.83 1.72
C THR A 3 16.29 -4.06 0.77
N GLU A 4 16.13 -2.74 0.66
CA GLU A 4 17.00 -1.90 -0.17
C GLU A 4 18.35 -1.58 0.49
N SER A 5 18.45 -1.66 1.83
CA SER A 5 19.66 -1.24 2.57
C SER A 5 20.74 -2.32 2.73
N ALA A 6 20.56 -3.51 2.14
CA ALA A 6 21.50 -4.63 2.27
C ALA A 6 22.24 -4.88 0.95
N ASP A 7 23.34 -4.17 0.71
CA ASP A 7 24.25 -4.50 -0.39
C ASP A 7 25.07 -5.75 0.00
N GLY A 8 24.63 -6.91 -0.49
CA GLY A 8 25.30 -8.20 -0.36
C GLY A 8 24.82 -9.21 -1.40
N PRO A 9 25.63 -10.22 -1.75
CA PRO A 9 25.32 -11.19 -2.82
C PRO A 9 24.03 -12.01 -2.61
N ASP A 10 23.52 -12.08 -1.37
CA ASP A 10 22.26 -12.77 -0.99
C ASP A 10 20.98 -11.92 -1.18
N ASN A 11 21.12 -10.65 -1.60
CA ASN A 11 20.02 -9.68 -1.65
C ASN A 11 18.95 -10.02 -2.70
N SER A 12 19.31 -10.73 -3.78
CA SER A 12 18.37 -11.09 -4.85
C SER A 12 17.30 -12.08 -4.38
N MET A 13 17.68 -13.06 -3.55
CA MET A 13 16.77 -14.11 -3.08
C MET A 13 15.78 -13.56 -2.04
N ILE A 14 16.27 -12.74 -1.10
CA ILE A 14 15.44 -12.09 -0.08
C ILE A 14 14.45 -11.11 -0.72
N LYS A 15 14.86 -10.32 -1.72
CA LYS A 15 13.98 -9.43 -2.47
C LYS A 15 12.88 -10.18 -3.21
N HIS A 16 13.26 -11.29 -3.86
CA HIS A 16 12.30 -12.13 -4.58
C HIS A 16 11.25 -12.72 -3.63
N PHE A 17 11.69 -13.39 -2.56
CA PHE A 17 10.80 -13.99 -1.57
C PHE A 17 9.90 -12.94 -0.90
N SER A 18 10.46 -11.78 -0.53
CA SER A 18 9.67 -10.68 0.04
C SER A 18 8.56 -10.20 -0.89
N LYS A 19 8.83 -10.15 -2.21
CA LYS A 19 7.84 -9.78 -3.22
C LYS A 19 6.76 -10.85 -3.37
N GLU A 20 7.12 -12.13 -3.35
CA GLU A 20 6.17 -13.24 -3.41
C GLU A 20 5.26 -13.28 -2.18
N CYS A 21 5.82 -13.17 -0.97
CA CYS A 21 5.02 -13.10 0.27
C CYS A 21 4.04 -11.93 0.24
N LEU A 22 4.47 -10.77 -0.25
CA LEU A 22 3.61 -9.61 -0.36
C LEU A 22 2.51 -9.81 -1.41
N GLN A 23 2.82 -10.40 -2.56
CA GLN A 23 1.82 -10.74 -3.58
C GLN A 23 0.79 -11.74 -3.05
N ALA A 24 1.22 -12.76 -2.30
CA ALA A 24 0.33 -13.72 -1.66
C ALA A 24 -0.58 -13.04 -0.62
N ALA A 25 -0.05 -12.12 0.18
CA ALA A 25 -0.83 -11.33 1.13
C ALA A 25 -1.88 -10.45 0.42
N LEU A 26 -1.51 -9.79 -0.68
CA LEU A 26 -2.45 -8.99 -1.49
C LEU A 26 -3.56 -9.86 -2.09
N ARG A 27 -3.22 -11.05 -2.60
CA ARG A 27 -4.21 -12.01 -3.09
C ARG A 27 -5.19 -12.42 -1.98
N HIS A 28 -4.68 -12.72 -0.79
CA HIS A 28 -5.52 -13.09 0.34
C HIS A 28 -6.51 -11.99 0.74
N LEU A 29 -6.06 -10.72 0.73
CA LEU A 29 -6.94 -9.58 0.97
C LEU A 29 -8.00 -9.43 -0.14
N ASP A 30 -7.60 -9.56 -1.39
CA ASP A 30 -8.50 -9.46 -2.55
C ASP A 30 -9.57 -10.56 -2.52
N ASP A 31 -9.19 -11.80 -2.21
CA ASP A 31 -10.11 -12.94 -2.08
C ASP A 31 -11.08 -12.75 -0.90
N ARG A 32 -10.60 -12.24 0.24
CA ARG A 32 -11.44 -11.89 1.39
C ARG A 32 -12.49 -10.83 1.00
N LEU A 33 -12.07 -9.83 0.23
CA LEU A 33 -12.89 -8.71 -0.23
C LEU A 33 -13.79 -9.05 -1.43
N ALA A 34 -13.61 -10.22 -2.05
CA ALA A 34 -14.54 -10.76 -3.05
C ALA A 34 -15.85 -11.20 -2.37
N ALA A 35 -15.75 -11.82 -1.20
CA ALA A 35 -16.92 -12.30 -0.44
C ALA A 35 -17.47 -11.27 0.55
N ASN A 36 -16.71 -10.21 0.86
CA ASN A 36 -17.05 -9.26 1.92
C ASN A 36 -16.83 -7.81 1.47
N LYS A 37 -17.72 -6.92 1.90
CA LYS A 37 -17.56 -5.48 1.64
C LYS A 37 -16.33 -4.90 2.34
N TRP A 38 -16.11 -5.30 3.60
CA TRP A 38 -15.05 -4.84 4.51
C TRP A 38 -14.24 -6.03 5.05
N LEU A 39 -13.01 -5.78 5.51
CA LEU A 39 -12.07 -6.85 5.89
C LEU A 39 -12.59 -7.74 7.03
N ALA A 40 -13.20 -7.13 8.05
CA ALA A 40 -13.81 -7.82 9.18
C ALA A 40 -15.21 -8.40 8.89
N ALA A 41 -15.70 -8.29 7.65
CA ALA A 41 -17.08 -8.54 7.24
C ALA A 41 -18.11 -7.60 7.90
N GLY A 42 -19.28 -7.46 7.26
CA GLY A 42 -20.41 -6.65 7.75
C GLY A 42 -20.15 -5.15 7.69
N GLU A 43 -19.38 -4.63 8.64
CA GLU A 43 -19.17 -3.20 8.87
C GLU A 43 -17.72 -2.76 8.71
N PHE A 44 -17.52 -1.45 8.56
CA PHE A 44 -16.19 -0.86 8.47
C PHE A 44 -15.58 -0.76 9.86
N THR A 45 -14.35 -1.26 10.00
CA THR A 45 -13.70 -1.38 11.30
C THR A 45 -12.27 -0.86 11.28
N LEU A 46 -11.60 -0.96 12.44
CA LEU A 46 -10.18 -0.67 12.56
C LEU A 46 -9.33 -1.52 11.59
N ALA A 47 -9.77 -2.73 11.25
CA ALA A 47 -9.06 -3.56 10.27
C ALA A 47 -8.92 -2.83 8.92
N ASP A 48 -9.98 -2.14 8.47
CA ASP A 48 -9.95 -1.39 7.22
C ASP A 48 -9.07 -0.14 7.34
N ILE A 49 -9.21 0.62 8.44
CA ILE A 49 -8.44 1.84 8.69
C ILE A 49 -6.93 1.56 8.70
N LEU A 50 -6.49 0.53 9.44
CA LEU A 50 -5.08 0.20 9.55
C LEU A 50 -4.54 -0.35 8.22
N THR A 51 -5.34 -1.15 7.50
CA THR A 51 -4.91 -1.75 6.25
C THR A 51 -4.78 -0.73 5.12
N VAL A 52 -5.60 0.34 5.10
CA VAL A 52 -5.48 1.41 4.11
C VAL A 52 -4.08 2.02 4.13
N PHE A 53 -3.49 2.26 5.30
CA PHE A 53 -2.12 2.77 5.42
C PHE A 53 -1.09 1.80 4.81
N ILE A 54 -1.25 0.50 5.04
CA ILE A 54 -0.35 -0.52 4.49
C ILE A 54 -0.38 -0.53 2.96
N ILE A 55 -1.58 -0.43 2.37
CA ILE A 55 -1.81 -0.53 0.93
C ILE A 55 -1.45 0.76 0.18
N THR A 56 -1.58 1.91 0.83
CA THR A 56 -1.28 3.22 0.21
C THR A 56 0.15 3.65 0.47
N THR A 57 0.57 3.72 1.74
CA THR A 57 1.83 4.36 2.13
C THR A 57 2.96 3.37 2.37
N GLN A 58 2.72 2.27 3.10
CA GLN A 58 3.82 1.37 3.50
C GLN A 58 4.55 0.74 2.30
N ARG A 59 3.86 0.55 1.17
CA ARG A 59 4.44 0.01 -0.06
C ARG A 59 5.52 0.90 -0.71
N TYR A 60 5.69 2.14 -0.27
CA TYR A 60 6.76 3.05 -0.70
C TYR A 60 8.07 2.88 0.11
N PHE A 61 8.05 2.06 1.17
CA PHE A 61 9.20 1.78 2.04
C PHE A 61 9.71 0.32 1.95
N GLY A 62 9.06 -0.50 1.12
CA GLY A 62 9.37 -1.92 0.94
C GLY A 62 9.38 -2.29 -0.54
N PRO A 63 9.21 -3.58 -0.89
CA PRO A 63 9.13 -3.99 -2.29
C PRO A 63 8.04 -3.20 -3.02
N GLN A 64 8.41 -2.50 -4.09
CA GLN A 64 7.47 -1.72 -4.88
C GLN A 64 6.57 -2.68 -5.67
N VAL A 65 5.32 -2.81 -5.22
CA VAL A 65 4.32 -3.70 -5.83
C VAL A 65 3.14 -2.90 -6.36
N SER A 66 2.61 -3.35 -7.50
CA SER A 66 1.38 -2.80 -8.06
C SER A 66 0.17 -3.49 -7.47
N LEU A 67 -0.92 -2.73 -7.34
CA LEU A 67 -2.24 -3.22 -6.99
C LEU A 67 -3.08 -3.60 -8.22
N LYS A 68 -2.54 -3.44 -9.44
CA LYS A 68 -3.20 -3.86 -10.68
C LYS A 68 -3.47 -5.36 -10.64
N GLY A 69 -4.68 -5.76 -10.98
CA GLY A 69 -5.13 -7.17 -10.96
C GLY A 69 -5.76 -7.63 -9.64
N PHE A 70 -5.84 -6.77 -8.63
CA PHE A 70 -6.58 -7.00 -7.38
C PHE A 70 -7.86 -6.14 -7.36
N GLY A 71 -8.86 -6.55 -8.15
CA GLY A 71 -10.05 -5.73 -8.40
C GLY A 71 -10.91 -5.46 -7.16
N ASN A 72 -11.04 -6.44 -6.26
CA ASN A 72 -11.82 -6.31 -5.04
C ASN A 72 -11.11 -5.43 -4.02
N LEU A 73 -9.78 -5.53 -3.95
CA LEU A 73 -8.94 -4.65 -3.16
C LEU A 73 -9.03 -3.20 -3.66
N LEU A 74 -8.96 -2.98 -4.98
CA LEU A 74 -9.10 -1.64 -5.56
C LEU A 74 -10.49 -1.04 -5.30
N ARG A 75 -11.57 -1.83 -5.43
CA ARG A 75 -12.93 -1.43 -5.02
C ARG A 75 -12.95 -1.00 -3.56
N TRP A 76 -12.48 -1.86 -2.66
CA TRP A 76 -12.44 -1.59 -1.23
C TRP A 76 -11.63 -0.34 -0.89
N LEU A 77 -10.49 -0.14 -1.55
CA LEU A 77 -9.68 1.08 -1.38
C LEU A 77 -10.45 2.32 -1.84
N GLY A 78 -11.18 2.23 -2.96
CA GLY A 78 -12.10 3.29 -3.40
C GLY A 78 -13.18 3.60 -2.35
N ASP A 79 -13.81 2.57 -1.79
CA ASP A 79 -14.83 2.72 -0.74
C ASP A 79 -14.25 3.38 0.54
N CYS A 80 -13.02 3.03 0.91
CA CYS A 80 -12.31 3.63 2.04
C CYS A 80 -11.97 5.11 1.79
N THR A 81 -11.42 5.42 0.62
CA THR A 81 -10.94 6.77 0.27
C THR A 81 -12.08 7.75 -0.04
N ALA A 82 -13.24 7.26 -0.45
CA ALA A 82 -14.45 8.07 -0.65
C ALA A 82 -15.04 8.63 0.66
N ARG A 83 -14.60 8.14 1.83
CA ARG A 83 -15.12 8.60 3.13
C ARG A 83 -14.68 10.03 3.42
N LEU A 84 -15.63 10.86 3.87
CA LEU A 84 -15.38 12.26 4.22
C LEU A 84 -14.24 12.44 5.24
N ALA A 85 -14.13 11.53 6.21
CA ALA A 85 -13.04 11.54 7.18
C ALA A 85 -11.67 11.36 6.51
N TYR A 86 -11.55 10.42 5.57
CA TYR A 86 -10.32 10.20 4.81
C TYR A 86 -9.97 11.44 3.98
N GLN A 87 -10.93 11.96 3.21
CA GLN A 87 -10.73 13.15 2.38
C GLN A 87 -10.27 14.37 3.18
N ARG A 88 -10.88 14.62 4.34
CA ARG A 88 -10.46 15.71 5.24
C ARG A 88 -9.04 15.54 5.75
N VAL A 89 -8.62 14.32 6.06
CA VAL A 89 -7.25 14.04 6.49
C VAL A 89 -6.28 14.21 5.31
N MET A 90 -6.61 13.72 4.12
CA MET A 90 -5.76 13.87 2.93
C MET A 90 -5.65 15.31 2.43
N GLN A 91 -6.65 16.15 2.70
CA GLN A 91 -6.56 17.59 2.43
C GLN A 91 -5.52 18.26 3.32
N LYS A 92 -5.43 17.86 4.60
CA LYS A 92 -4.43 18.35 5.56
C LYS A 92 -3.07 17.67 5.41
N GLY A 93 -3.05 16.45 4.90
CA GLY A 93 -1.85 15.64 4.78
C GLY A 93 -0.98 16.11 3.63
N ASP A 94 0.32 16.07 3.87
CA ASP A 94 1.32 16.50 2.90
C ASP A 94 1.69 15.41 1.89
N LEU A 95 1.11 14.21 1.98
CA LEU A 95 1.50 13.04 1.18
C LEU A 95 0.28 12.43 0.47
N VAL A 96 0.35 12.22 -0.85
CA VAL A 96 -0.74 11.63 -1.66
C VAL A 96 -0.25 10.38 -2.38
N LEU A 97 -0.66 9.18 -1.92
CA LEU A 97 -0.11 7.89 -2.35
C LEU A 97 -1.17 6.81 -2.63
N ASP A 98 -2.34 7.20 -3.13
CA ASP A 98 -3.50 6.32 -3.36
C ASP A 98 -3.56 5.65 -4.75
N ARG A 99 -2.48 5.79 -5.55
CA ARG A 99 -2.44 5.26 -6.93
C ARG A 99 -2.37 3.71 -6.96
N PRO A 100 -2.80 3.03 -8.04
CA PRO A 100 -2.70 1.58 -8.16
C PRO A 100 -1.34 1.08 -8.69
N ASP A 101 -0.57 1.94 -9.35
CA ASP A 101 0.73 1.60 -9.93
C ASP A 101 1.78 1.32 -8.85
N ALA A 102 2.74 0.45 -9.16
CA ALA A 102 3.89 0.26 -8.29
C ALA A 102 4.66 1.58 -8.18
N PRO A 103 5.13 1.97 -6.98
CA PRO A 103 6.04 3.09 -6.85
C PRO A 103 7.28 2.87 -7.72
N GLU A 104 7.70 3.87 -8.50
CA GLU A 104 8.90 3.74 -9.35
C GLU A 104 10.19 3.72 -8.51
N VAL A 105 10.19 4.49 -7.41
CA VAL A 105 11.29 4.61 -6.46
C VAL A 105 10.74 4.58 -5.04
N SER A 106 11.51 4.06 -4.09
CA SER A 106 11.12 4.17 -2.67
C SER A 106 11.16 5.63 -2.22
N LEU A 107 10.38 5.97 -1.19
CA LEU A 107 10.43 7.31 -0.59
C LEU A 107 11.81 7.63 -0.01
N LEU A 108 12.53 6.61 0.46
CA LEU A 108 13.92 6.75 0.93
C LEU A 108 14.84 7.14 -0.21
N ALA A 109 14.77 6.44 -1.36
CA ALA A 109 15.56 6.75 -2.54
C ALA A 109 15.16 8.08 -3.20
N ALA A 110 13.89 8.48 -3.10
CA ALA A 110 13.38 9.72 -3.66
C ALA A 110 13.81 11.00 -2.91
N GLY A 111 14.59 10.88 -1.81
CA GLY A 111 15.01 12.01 -0.98
C GLY A 111 14.06 12.32 0.18
N GLY A 112 13.18 11.39 0.55
CA GLY A 112 12.31 11.49 1.71
C GLY A 112 11.35 12.67 1.62
N THR A 113 11.32 13.48 2.68
CA THR A 113 10.48 14.69 2.80
C THR A 113 10.82 15.80 1.81
N LYS A 114 11.96 15.70 1.10
CA LYS A 114 12.34 16.64 0.04
C LYS A 114 11.85 16.22 -1.35
N SER A 115 11.21 15.05 -1.46
CA SER A 115 10.74 14.52 -2.74
C SER A 115 9.49 15.26 -3.23
N SER A 116 9.26 15.23 -4.54
CA SER A 116 8.05 15.79 -5.20
C SER A 116 6.75 15.06 -4.84
N GLN A 117 6.83 13.99 -4.05
CA GLN A 117 5.68 13.25 -3.56
C GLN A 117 5.02 13.95 -2.36
N TRP A 118 5.71 14.92 -1.74
CA TRP A 118 5.18 15.74 -0.66
C TRP A 118 4.65 17.08 -1.19
N LYS A 119 3.56 17.56 -0.59
CA LYS A 119 3.06 18.93 -0.73
C LYS A 119 4.00 19.83 0.07
N ASN A 120 4.83 20.59 -0.64
CA ASN A 120 5.66 21.64 -0.07
C ASN A 120 4.91 22.98 -0.08
#